data_AF-A0A376B5T6-F1
#
_entry.id   AF-A0A376B5T6-F1
#
_cell.length_a   1.000
_cell.length_b   1.000
_cell.length_c   1.000
_cell.angle_alpha   90.00
_cell.angle_beta   90.00
_cell.angle_gamma   90.00
#
_symmetry.space_group_name_H-M   'P 1'
#
loop_
_entity.id
_entity.type
_entity.pdbx_description
1 polymer ?
#
loop_
_entity_poly.entity_id
_entity_poly.type
_entity_poly.pdbx_seq_one_letter_code
_entity_poly.pdbx_strand_id
1 'polypeptide(L)'
;MENVPVNCTTLDIKAAYKEKLLKYHPDKNKNATNVGPYSIQQIKEAYEVLSNPDLRDKYQKELINTSKKIGFSNTGDGLDEFSLDDFILEENANDDEFSWYMDCPRCNSKNGFYLTEKILESQGEDISLDFNSQMYQIIVQCSMCSLWIKVNYAQQQEE
;
A
#
# COMPACT_ATOMS: atom_id res chain seq x y z
N MET A 1 -11.57 -6.21 0.93
CA MET A 1 -12.15 -4.86 1.06
C MET A 1 -11.73 -4.05 -0.17
N GLU A 2 -12.38 -4.28 -1.31
CA GLU A 2 -11.77 -4.03 -2.63
C GLU A 2 -11.68 -2.57 -3.11
N ASN A 3 -11.87 -1.58 -2.24
CA ASN A 3 -11.85 -0.17 -2.67
C ASN A 3 -11.46 0.83 -1.57
N VAL A 4 -10.68 0.38 -0.59
CA VAL A 4 -10.28 1.22 0.54
C VAL A 4 -8.76 1.21 0.60
N PRO A 5 -8.09 2.35 0.32
CA PRO A 5 -6.64 2.44 0.33
C PRO A 5 -6.03 2.07 1.69
N VAL A 6 -4.83 1.50 1.69
CA VAL A 6 -4.09 1.14 2.92
C VAL A 6 -3.80 2.35 3.81
N ASN A 7 -3.82 3.57 3.27
CA ASN A 7 -3.63 4.84 3.99
C ASN A 7 -4.95 5.58 4.34
N CYS A 8 -6.12 4.95 4.17
CA CYS A 8 -7.40 5.60 4.46
C CYS A 8 -7.63 5.87 5.97
N THR A 9 -8.53 6.81 6.27
CA THR A 9 -8.92 7.14 7.65
C THR A 9 -9.96 6.16 8.22
N THR A 10 -10.12 6.15 9.53
CA THR A 10 -11.17 5.34 10.19
C THR A 10 -12.59 5.76 9.77
N LEU A 11 -12.78 7.02 9.38
CA LEU A 11 -14.04 7.53 8.84
C LEU A 11 -14.37 6.88 7.49
N ASP A 12 -13.38 6.76 6.60
CA ASP A 12 -13.53 6.12 5.29
C ASP A 12 -13.87 4.64 5.44
N ILE A 13 -13.21 3.95 6.37
CA ILE A 13 -13.48 2.54 6.69
C ILE A 13 -14.91 2.37 7.18
N LYS A 14 -15.40 3.28 8.03
CA LYS A 14 -16.77 3.27 8.54
C LYS A 14 -17.80 3.54 7.43
N ALA A 15 -17.51 4.48 6.54
CA ALA A 15 -18.35 4.78 5.39
C ALA A 15 -18.47 3.56 4.45
N ALA A 16 -17.33 2.96 4.10
CA ALA A 16 -17.27 1.76 3.26
C ALA A 16 -17.96 0.55 3.90
N TYR A 17 -17.86 0.40 5.23
CA TYR A 17 -18.59 -0.63 5.97
C TYR A 17 -20.10 -0.45 5.86
N LYS A 18 -20.59 0.78 6.07
CA LYS A 18 -22.03 1.09 5.97
C LYS A 18 -22.56 0.83 4.57
N GLU A 19 -21.83 1.26 3.54
CA GLU A 19 -22.20 1.02 2.15
C GLU A 19 -22.30 -0.48 1.82
N LYS A 20 -21.28 -1.26 2.23
CA LYS A 20 -21.26 -2.71 1.99
C LYS A 20 -22.35 -3.43 2.75
N LEU A 21 -22.60 -3.09 4.01
CA LEU A 21 -23.72 -3.68 4.75
C LEU A 21 -25.04 -3.40 4.04
N LEU A 22 -25.29 -2.18 3.59
CA LEU A 22 -26.52 -1.85 2.86
C LEU A 22 -26.65 -2.62 1.55
N LYS A 23 -25.54 -2.81 0.82
CA LYS A 23 -25.49 -3.54 -0.44
C LYS A 23 -25.74 -5.04 -0.26
N TYR A 24 -25.24 -5.64 0.82
CA TYR A 24 -25.31 -7.08 1.07
C TYR A 24 -26.38 -7.49 2.10
N HIS A 25 -27.16 -6.54 2.64
CA HIS A 25 -28.20 -6.85 3.63
C HIS A 25 -29.30 -7.75 3.05
N PRO A 26 -29.70 -8.85 3.72
CA PRO A 26 -30.73 -9.76 3.22
C PRO A 26 -32.08 -9.05 3.03
N ASP A 27 -32.35 -8.01 3.82
CA ASP A 27 -33.61 -7.27 3.72
C ASP A 27 -33.80 -6.56 2.38
N LYS A 28 -32.70 -6.07 1.77
CA LYS A 28 -32.73 -5.42 0.45
C LYS A 28 -32.56 -6.41 -0.72
N ASN A 29 -32.09 -7.63 -0.42
CA ASN A 29 -31.76 -8.66 -1.41
C ASN A 29 -32.66 -9.90 -1.34
N LYS A 30 -33.88 -9.77 -0.78
CA LYS A 30 -34.82 -10.91 -0.62
C LYS A 30 -35.16 -11.64 -1.93
N ASN A 31 -35.00 -10.98 -3.08
CA ASN A 31 -35.26 -11.53 -4.42
C ASN A 31 -34.01 -11.62 -5.31
N ALA A 32 -32.81 -11.34 -4.79
CA ALA A 32 -31.60 -11.31 -5.58
C ALA A 32 -30.92 -12.69 -5.55
N THR A 33 -30.91 -13.39 -6.69
CA THR A 33 -30.18 -14.65 -6.93
C THR A 33 -28.65 -14.49 -6.80
N ASN A 34 -28.17 -13.25 -6.69
CA ASN A 34 -26.76 -12.91 -6.63
C ASN A 34 -26.47 -12.05 -5.40
N VAL A 35 -26.58 -12.67 -4.22
CA VAL A 35 -25.99 -12.12 -2.99
C VAL A 35 -24.49 -12.17 -3.26
N GLY A 36 -23.85 -11.04 -3.53
CA GLY A 36 -22.51 -11.05 -4.11
C GLY A 36 -21.43 -11.71 -3.23
N PRO A 37 -20.14 -11.62 -3.59
CA PRO A 37 -19.12 -12.59 -3.19
C PRO A 37 -18.78 -12.63 -1.69
N TYR A 38 -19.35 -11.74 -0.87
CA TYR A 38 -19.00 -11.57 0.53
C TYR A 38 -20.22 -11.72 1.43
N SER A 39 -20.08 -12.50 2.49
CA SER A 39 -21.08 -12.60 3.55
C SER A 39 -21.06 -11.37 4.47
N ILE A 40 -22.19 -11.07 5.11
CA ILE A 40 -22.27 -10.02 6.14
C ILE A 40 -21.29 -10.28 7.28
N GLN A 41 -21.07 -11.55 7.61
CA GLN A 41 -20.13 -11.95 8.65
C GLN A 41 -18.70 -11.52 8.30
N GLN A 42 -18.25 -11.80 7.06
CA GLN A 42 -16.93 -11.35 6.57
C GLN A 42 -16.80 -9.82 6.54
N ILE A 43 -17.89 -9.10 6.23
CA ILE A 43 -17.90 -7.62 6.24
C ILE A 43 -17.74 -7.09 7.66
N LYS A 44 -18.37 -7.72 8.65
CA LYS A 44 -18.23 -7.37 10.07
C LYS A 44 -16.82 -7.64 10.59
N GLU A 45 -16.29 -8.82 10.33
CA GLU A 45 -14.93 -9.21 10.73
C GLU A 45 -13.88 -8.27 10.12
N ALA A 46 -14.01 -7.93 8.84
CA ALA A 46 -13.12 -6.97 8.20
C ALA A 46 -13.19 -5.58 8.86
N TYR A 47 -14.38 -5.11 9.25
CA TYR A 47 -14.51 -3.83 9.94
C TYR A 47 -13.92 -3.86 11.34
N GLU A 48 -14.09 -4.95 12.10
CA GLU A 48 -13.52 -5.09 13.44
C GLU A 48 -12.00 -4.97 13.43
N VAL A 49 -11.33 -5.63 12.49
CA VAL A 49 -9.87 -5.57 12.34
C VAL A 49 -9.42 -4.20 11.83
N LEU A 50 -10.10 -3.64 10.81
CA LEU A 50 -9.62 -2.43 10.12
C LEU A 50 -10.01 -1.13 10.83
N SER A 51 -11.04 -1.13 11.66
CA SER A 51 -11.47 0.05 12.43
C SER A 51 -10.55 0.38 13.59
N ASN A 52 -9.85 -0.61 14.14
CA ASN A 52 -8.87 -0.43 15.20
C ASN A 52 -7.46 -0.24 14.58
N PRO A 53 -6.76 0.87 14.87
CA PRO A 53 -5.44 1.14 14.28
C PRO A 53 -4.38 0.08 14.64
N ASP A 54 -4.39 -0.43 15.87
CA ASP A 54 -3.42 -1.45 16.32
C ASP A 54 -3.65 -2.79 15.63
N LEU A 55 -4.92 -3.19 15.49
CA LEU A 55 -5.29 -4.43 14.79
C LEU A 55 -5.02 -4.33 13.29
N ARG A 56 -5.28 -3.16 12.70
CA ARG A 56 -4.97 -2.87 11.30
C ARG A 56 -3.48 -2.94 11.03
N ASP A 57 -2.66 -2.31 11.87
CA ASP A 57 -1.20 -2.34 11.74
C ASP A 57 -0.66 -3.77 11.88
N LYS A 58 -1.15 -4.52 12.87
CA LYS A 58 -0.80 -5.93 13.04
C LYS A 58 -1.17 -6.77 11.81
N TYR A 59 -2.39 -6.61 11.30
CA TYR A 59 -2.86 -7.32 10.11
C TYR A 59 -2.01 -6.96 8.88
N GLN A 60 -1.65 -5.69 8.71
CA GLN A 60 -0.78 -5.24 7.63
C GLN A 60 0.59 -5.89 7.72
N LYS A 61 1.22 -5.90 8.91
CA LYS A 61 2.50 -6.57 9.14
C LYS A 61 2.44 -8.08 8.84
N GLU A 62 1.35 -8.75 9.22
CA GLU A 62 1.13 -10.16 8.91
C GLU A 62 1.00 -10.41 7.40
N LEU A 63 0.28 -9.54 6.67
CA LEU A 63 0.18 -9.62 5.21
C LEU A 63 1.55 -9.48 4.53
N ILE A 64 2.35 -8.51 4.96
CA ILE A 64 3.70 -8.29 4.46
C ILE A 64 4.55 -9.55 4.71
N ASN A 65 4.56 -10.05 5.95
CA ASN A 65 5.33 -11.24 6.32
C ASN A 65 4.88 -12.51 5.60
N THR A 66 3.59 -12.62 5.29
CA THR A 66 3.03 -13.75 4.54
C THR A 66 3.39 -13.66 3.07
N SER A 67 3.31 -12.46 2.48
CA SER A 67 3.77 -12.18 1.13
C SER A 67 5.27 -12.50 1.00
N LYS A 68 6.06 -12.16 2.02
CA LYS A 68 7.48 -12.52 2.16
C LYS A 68 7.74 -14.04 2.15
N LYS A 69 6.76 -14.88 2.51
CA LYS A 69 6.92 -16.34 2.62
C LYS A 69 6.43 -17.14 1.41
N ILE A 70 5.46 -16.63 0.65
CA ILE A 70 4.73 -17.42 -0.37
C ILE A 70 5.42 -17.42 -1.75
N GLY A 71 6.29 -16.46 -2.03
CA GLY A 71 7.03 -16.41 -3.30
C GLY A 71 8.01 -15.25 -3.41
N PHE A 72 8.33 -14.63 -2.29
CA PHE A 72 9.26 -13.54 -2.18
C PHE A 72 10.58 -14.13 -1.69
N SER A 73 11.54 -14.29 -2.59
CA SER A 73 12.93 -14.35 -2.15
C SER A 73 13.23 -13.01 -1.46
N ASN A 74 13.94 -13.02 -0.32
CA ASN A 74 14.28 -11.80 0.41
C ASN A 74 15.02 -10.74 -0.46
N THR A 75 15.47 -11.12 -1.65
CA THR A 75 16.13 -10.27 -2.65
C THR A 75 15.17 -9.60 -3.64
N GLY A 76 13.84 -9.86 -3.57
CA GLY A 76 12.84 -9.32 -4.49
C GLY A 76 13.03 -9.74 -5.95
N ASP A 77 13.60 -10.92 -6.20
CA ASP A 77 13.86 -11.43 -7.55
C ASP A 77 12.54 -11.57 -8.34
N GLY A 78 12.49 -10.99 -9.55
CA GLY A 78 11.29 -10.98 -10.40
C GLY A 78 10.25 -9.87 -10.13
N LEU A 79 10.55 -8.88 -9.28
CA LEU A 79 9.75 -7.65 -9.19
C LEU A 79 10.14 -6.66 -10.29
N ASP A 80 9.16 -5.90 -10.79
CA ASP A 80 9.41 -4.78 -11.68
C ASP A 80 10.21 -3.71 -10.93
N GLU A 81 11.22 -3.17 -11.59
CA GLU A 81 12.19 -2.24 -11.04
C GLU A 81 12.04 -0.86 -11.69
N PHE A 82 11.99 0.16 -10.86
CA PHE A 82 11.78 1.55 -11.26
C PHE A 82 12.82 2.46 -10.60
N SER A 83 13.19 3.56 -11.25
CA SER A 83 13.94 4.63 -10.60
C SER A 83 12.98 5.51 -9.80
N LEU A 84 13.42 6.05 -8.68
CA LEU A 84 12.68 7.11 -7.98
C LEU A 84 12.51 8.35 -8.86
N ASP A 85 13.40 8.58 -9.83
CA ASP A 85 13.29 9.65 -10.82
C ASP A 85 12.09 9.48 -11.76
N ASP A 86 11.55 8.26 -11.88
CA ASP A 86 10.34 7.98 -12.67
C ASP A 86 9.05 8.37 -11.91
N PHE A 87 9.17 8.68 -10.62
CA PHE A 87 8.04 9.09 -9.79
C PHE A 87 7.81 10.60 -9.92
N ILE A 88 6.55 11.00 -9.73
CA ILE A 88 6.20 12.41 -9.70
C ILE A 88 6.56 12.96 -8.32
N LEU A 89 7.43 13.98 -8.30
CA LEU A 89 7.80 14.72 -7.10
C LEU A 89 6.78 15.82 -6.80
N GLU A 90 6.35 15.90 -5.55
CA GLU A 90 5.56 16.99 -5.00
C GLU A 90 6.30 17.61 -3.82
N GLU A 91 6.52 18.92 -3.92
CA GLU A 91 7.17 19.74 -2.90
C GLU A 91 6.09 20.41 -2.04
N ASN A 92 6.06 20.08 -0.75
CA ASN A 92 5.15 20.75 0.17
C ASN A 92 5.77 22.06 0.65
N ALA A 93 5.30 23.18 0.09
CA ALA A 93 5.80 24.54 0.35
C ALA A 93 5.76 25.02 1.82
N ASN A 94 5.23 24.22 2.75
CA ASN A 94 5.10 24.59 4.16
C ASN A 94 6.14 23.91 5.07
N ASP A 95 6.62 22.72 4.72
CA ASP A 95 7.40 21.86 5.63
C ASP A 95 8.70 21.32 4.98
N ASP A 96 9.06 21.78 3.78
CA ASP A 96 10.18 21.26 2.97
C ASP A 96 10.16 19.72 2.82
N GLU A 97 8.98 19.09 2.95
CA GLU A 97 8.82 17.63 2.88
C GLU A 97 8.53 17.21 1.43
N PHE A 98 9.44 16.43 0.87
CA PHE A 98 9.34 15.84 -0.46
C PHE A 98 8.52 14.55 -0.42
N SER A 99 7.59 14.46 -1.37
CA SER A 99 6.78 13.26 -1.59
C SER A 99 6.90 12.81 -3.04
N TRP A 100 7.09 11.51 -3.24
CA TRP A 100 7.13 10.88 -4.56
C TRP A 100 5.93 9.97 -4.71
N TYR A 101 5.23 10.06 -5.84
CA TYR A 101 4.10 9.18 -6.13
C TYR A 101 4.10 8.66 -7.56
N MET A 102 3.50 7.48 -7.72
CA MET A 102 3.32 6.84 -9.02
C MET A 102 1.97 6.12 -9.04
N ASP A 103 1.27 6.20 -10.17
CA ASP A 103 0.05 5.43 -10.40
C ASP A 103 0.37 3.94 -10.53
N CYS A 104 -0.48 3.07 -9.98
CA CYS A 104 -0.22 1.64 -10.06
C CYS A 104 -0.53 1.09 -11.47
N PRO A 105 0.42 0.47 -12.18
CA PRO A 105 0.18 -0.04 -13.54
C PRO A 105 -0.73 -1.27 -13.56
N ARG A 106 -0.87 -2.00 -12.44
CA ARG A 106 -1.75 -3.19 -12.36
C ARG A 106 -3.21 -2.82 -12.17
N CYS A 107 -3.51 -1.94 -11.21
CA CYS A 107 -4.91 -1.61 -10.86
C CYS A 107 -5.32 -0.18 -11.29
N ASN A 108 -4.42 0.59 -11.88
CA ASN A 108 -4.64 1.97 -12.33
C ASN A 108 -5.10 2.92 -11.21
N SER A 109 -4.80 2.57 -9.96
CA SER A 109 -5.09 3.40 -8.79
C SER A 109 -4.16 4.62 -8.78
N LYS A 110 -4.75 5.79 -8.57
CA LYS A 110 -4.03 7.05 -8.46
C LYS A 110 -3.16 7.08 -7.22
N ASN A 111 -1.92 7.50 -7.38
CA ASN A 111 -0.91 7.52 -6.31
C ASN A 111 -0.83 6.14 -5.62
N GLY A 112 -0.88 5.09 -6.46
CA GLY A 112 -0.87 3.71 -6.02
C GLY A 112 0.39 3.36 -5.24
N PHE A 113 1.51 4.03 -5.56
CA PHE A 113 2.73 4.04 -4.77
C PHE A 113 2.99 5.45 -4.28
N TYR A 114 3.37 5.58 -3.02
CA TYR A 114 3.65 6.85 -2.36
C TYR A 114 4.83 6.65 -1.40
N LEU A 115 5.83 7.49 -1.55
CA LEU A 115 7.09 7.46 -0.83
C LEU A 115 7.33 8.86 -0.26
N THR A 116 7.81 8.90 0.97
CA THR A 116 8.33 10.12 1.60
C THR A 116 9.79 9.90 1.94
N GLU A 117 10.53 11.00 2.13
CA GLU A 117 11.93 10.95 2.54
C GLU A 117 12.12 10.07 3.78
N LYS A 118 11.26 10.23 4.80
CA LYS A 118 11.26 9.39 6.01
C LYS A 118 11.14 7.89 5.72
N ILE A 119 10.34 7.51 4.71
CA ILE A 119 10.17 6.10 4.32
C ILE A 119 11.45 5.60 3.62
N LEU A 120 12.02 6.40 2.72
CA LEU A 120 13.26 6.08 2.03
C LEU A 120 14.41 5.91 3.02
N GLU A 121 14.58 6.82 3.98
CA GLU A 121 15.65 6.72 4.97
C GLU A 121 15.49 5.55 5.94
N SER A 122 14.25 5.22 6.34
CA SER A 122 14.00 4.19 7.36
C SER A 122 13.89 2.77 6.82
N GLN A 123 13.51 2.60 5.54
CA GLN A 123 13.21 1.30 4.94
C GLN A 123 14.09 0.98 3.71
N GLY A 124 14.95 1.90 3.28
CA GLY A 124 15.93 1.67 2.24
C GLY A 124 16.97 0.63 2.64
N GLU A 125 17.23 -0.32 1.73
CA GLU A 125 18.37 -1.23 1.81
C GLU A 125 19.53 -0.64 1.00
N ASP A 126 20.70 -0.52 1.64
CA ASP A 126 21.94 -0.11 0.98
C ASP A 126 22.39 -1.22 0.02
N ILE A 127 22.49 -0.88 -1.26
CA ILE A 127 22.94 -1.77 -2.34
C ILE A 127 24.20 -1.23 -3.03
N SER A 128 24.92 -0.32 -2.38
CA SER A 128 26.17 0.23 -2.90
C SER A 128 27.19 -0.87 -3.20
N LEU A 129 27.73 -0.84 -4.41
CA LEU A 129 28.78 -1.79 -4.83
C LEU A 129 30.18 -1.26 -4.52
N ASP A 130 30.31 0.06 -4.38
CA ASP A 130 31.54 0.76 -4.14
C ASP A 130 31.29 2.03 -3.31
N PHE A 131 32.33 2.50 -2.61
CA PHE A 131 32.25 3.65 -1.70
C PHE A 131 31.84 4.97 -2.36
N ASN A 132 31.89 5.07 -3.70
CA ASN A 132 31.52 6.28 -4.43
C ASN A 132 30.08 6.26 -4.97
N SER A 133 29.40 5.12 -4.95
CA SER A 133 28.05 4.96 -5.50
C SER A 133 27.06 4.66 -4.38
N GLN A 134 26.57 5.71 -3.72
CA GLN A 134 25.59 5.57 -2.64
C GLN A 134 24.19 5.32 -3.22
N MET A 135 23.89 4.04 -3.45
CA MET A 135 22.63 3.57 -4.02
C MET A 135 21.82 2.78 -3.00
N TYR A 136 20.53 3.04 -2.98
CA TYR A 136 19.56 2.37 -2.13
C TYR A 136 18.45 1.75 -2.95
N GLN A 137 17.87 0.69 -2.40
CA GLN A 137 16.70 0.02 -2.93
C GLN A 137 15.63 -0.10 -1.86
N ILE A 138 14.38 0.16 -2.22
CA ILE A 138 13.22 -0.10 -1.37
C ILE A 138 12.19 -0.92 -2.13
N ILE A 139 11.55 -1.85 -1.43
CA ILE A 139 10.45 -2.64 -1.97
C ILE A 139 9.14 -2.09 -1.40
N VAL A 140 8.27 -1.60 -2.29
CA VAL A 140 6.99 -0.99 -1.92
C VAL A 140 5.80 -1.70 -2.51
N GLN A 141 4.73 -1.79 -1.72
CA GLN A 141 3.45 -2.34 -2.14
C GLN A 141 2.51 -1.22 -2.60
N CYS A 142 1.72 -1.49 -3.63
CA CYS A 142 0.61 -0.64 -4.01
C CYS A 142 -0.40 -0.51 -2.85
N SER A 143 -0.87 0.72 -2.59
CA SER A 143 -1.88 1.05 -1.56
C SER A 143 -3.27 0.45 -1.82
N MET A 144 -3.52 -0.10 -3.01
CA MET A 144 -4.84 -0.53 -3.46
C MET A 144 -4.89 -2.00 -3.95
N CYS A 145 -3.75 -2.60 -4.25
CA CYS A 145 -3.69 -3.99 -4.70
C CYS A 145 -2.52 -4.76 -4.06
N SER A 146 -2.18 -5.92 -4.63
CA SER A 146 -1.05 -6.75 -4.19
C SER A 146 0.18 -6.63 -5.09
N LEU A 147 0.26 -5.61 -5.95
CA LEU A 147 1.47 -5.38 -6.74
C LEU A 147 2.56 -4.80 -5.82
N TRP A 148 3.74 -5.39 -5.93
CA TRP A 148 4.97 -4.94 -5.29
C TRP A 148 5.96 -4.56 -6.38
N ILE A 149 6.75 -3.50 -6.14
CA ILE A 149 7.79 -3.03 -7.06
C ILE A 149 9.07 -2.74 -6.27
N LYS A 150 10.19 -2.73 -6.99
CA LYS A 150 11.48 -2.22 -6.52
C LYS A 150 11.64 -0.79 -6.97
N VAL A 151 12.07 0.07 -6.06
CA VAL A 151 12.41 1.46 -6.35
C VAL A 151 13.85 1.69 -5.94
N ASN A 152 14.68 2.07 -6.92
CA ASN A 152 16.07 2.43 -6.68
C ASN A 152 16.22 3.95 -6.61
N TYR A 153 17.09 4.41 -5.73
CA TYR A 153 17.38 5.83 -5.57
C TYR A 153 18.80 6.04 -5.07
N ALA A 154 19.35 7.22 -5.36
CA ALA A 154 20.61 7.67 -4.80
C ALA A 154 20.32 8.73 -3.73
N GLN A 155 21.05 8.69 -2.62
CA GLN A 155 21.02 9.78 -1.65
C GLN A 155 22.05 10.82 -2.07
N GLN A 156 21.61 12.06 -2.31
CA GLN A 156 22.53 13.16 -2.57
C GLN A 156 23.16 13.57 -1.24
N GLN A 157 24.50 13.55 -1.15
CA GLN A 157 25.20 14.14 -0.02
C GLN A 157 25.14 15.66 -0.16
N GLU A 158 24.60 16.35 0.83
CA GLU A 158 24.75 17.80 0.95
C GLU A 158 26.23 18.12 1.16
N GLU A 159 26.85 18.89 0.25
CA GLU A 159 28.22 19.41 0.36
C GLU A 159 28.38 20.49 1.43
#